data_AF-E3KCU7-F1
#
_entry.id   AF-E3KCU7-F1
#
_cell.length_a   1.000
_cell.length_b   1.000
_cell.length_c   1.000
_cell.angle_alpha   90.00
_cell.angle_beta   90.00
_cell.angle_gamma   90.00
#
_symmetry.space_group_name_H-M   'P 1'
#
loop_
_entity.id
_entity.type
_entity.pdbx_description
1 polymer ?
#
loop_
_entity_poly.entity_id
_entity_poly.type
_entity_poly.pdbx_seq_one_letter_code
_entity_poly.pdbx_strand_id
1 'polypeptide(L)'
;MVKIKSPNKQLCFNGTKVEWFLETYEIVAGLDEATKLDMAKQIRLFVSSDELLDVLETLDGFSPPDWPKLKAAMIAYWGQVDTAKFTTRDLDKLVEEWLSKEGVLSAADYQLFRKVWEPIQSYLLAKAHIDSVEEIRNSYYQAFLAAVQNEIRKKLIRDGTMVTTLDKRFNLPNFKILREGVDSVMKEQTALTFEDSRTSEVVPSPSFSDGNRVMKKMEDDCRPKEGLQPSKPAPSMDELSKMFEAFVSATVMPRW
;
A
#
# COMPACT_ATOMS: atom_id res chain seq x y z
N MET A 1 10.06 -40.83 43.17
CA MET A 1 9.88 -40.21 41.84
C MET A 1 8.70 -39.28 41.96
N VAL A 2 8.94 -37.96 41.91
CA VAL A 2 7.90 -36.94 42.08
C VAL A 2 7.12 -36.80 40.79
N LYS A 3 5.79 -36.92 40.81
CA LYS A 3 4.97 -36.83 39.60
C LYS A 3 4.77 -35.38 39.20
N ILE A 4 5.29 -34.99 38.03
CA ILE A 4 5.08 -33.65 37.46
C ILE A 4 3.64 -33.59 36.96
N LYS A 5 2.84 -32.71 37.53
CA LYS A 5 1.45 -32.48 37.14
C LYS A 5 1.45 -31.39 36.10
N SER A 6 0.76 -31.63 34.99
CA SER A 6 0.51 -30.56 34.02
C SER A 6 -0.63 -29.67 34.55
N PRO A 7 -0.38 -28.42 34.99
CA PRO A 7 -1.43 -27.54 35.52
C PRO A 7 -2.47 -27.19 34.45
N ASN A 8 -2.05 -27.14 33.19
CA ASN A 8 -2.91 -27.02 32.03
C ASN A 8 -2.87 -28.35 31.27
N LYS A 9 -4.01 -28.94 30.88
CA LYS A 9 -4.07 -30.19 30.08
C LYS A 9 -3.44 -30.08 28.66
N GLN A 10 -2.59 -29.08 28.43
CA GLN A 10 -2.01 -28.68 27.14
C GLN A 10 -0.47 -28.63 27.14
N LEU A 11 0.23 -28.93 28.24
CA LEU A 11 1.70 -29.00 28.19
C LEU A 11 2.11 -30.31 27.50
N CYS A 12 2.11 -30.29 26.17
CA CYS A 12 2.60 -31.38 25.35
C CYS A 12 3.52 -30.82 24.26
N PHE A 13 4.66 -31.47 24.06
CA PHE A 13 5.59 -31.15 23.00
C PHE A 13 5.07 -31.69 21.68
N ASN A 14 4.97 -30.81 20.68
CA ASN A 14 4.45 -31.12 19.35
C ASN A 14 5.53 -31.01 18.26
N GLY A 15 6.81 -30.97 18.64
CA GLY A 15 7.92 -30.84 17.68
C GLY A 15 8.29 -29.41 17.32
N THR A 16 7.60 -28.40 17.88
CA THR A 16 7.87 -26.97 17.64
C THR A 16 8.03 -26.20 18.94
N LYS A 17 8.75 -25.08 18.90
CA LYS A 17 9.05 -24.21 20.05
C LYS A 17 9.68 -25.00 21.21
N VAL A 18 10.68 -25.82 20.90
CA VAL A 18 11.35 -26.68 21.87
C VAL A 18 11.93 -25.88 23.03
N GLU A 19 12.48 -24.69 22.80
CA GLU A 19 13.02 -23.85 23.89
C GLU A 19 11.91 -23.45 24.87
N TRP A 20 10.79 -22.96 24.36
CA TRP A 20 9.63 -22.55 25.17
C TRP A 20 9.00 -23.72 25.92
N PHE A 21 8.88 -24.89 25.26
CA PHE A 21 8.39 -26.10 25.89
C PHE A 21 9.28 -26.51 27.06
N LEU A 22 10.61 -26.54 26.85
CA LEU A 22 11.58 -26.91 27.87
C LEU A 22 11.56 -25.94 29.05
N GLU A 23 11.52 -24.63 28.81
CA GLU A 23 11.41 -23.62 29.87
C GLU A 23 10.13 -23.82 30.70
N THR A 24 8.99 -24.00 30.04
CA THR A 24 7.70 -24.21 30.71
C THR A 24 7.70 -25.51 31.51
N TYR A 25 8.28 -26.57 30.96
CA TYR A 25 8.41 -27.85 31.63
C TYR A 25 9.31 -27.77 32.88
N GLU A 26 10.42 -27.04 32.81
CA GLU A 26 11.29 -26.80 33.96
C GLU A 26 10.60 -26.00 35.06
N ILE A 27 9.81 -24.98 34.70
CA ILE A 27 9.02 -24.20 35.66
C ILE A 27 8.01 -25.09 36.39
N VAL A 28 7.23 -25.89 35.65
CA VAL A 28 6.22 -26.79 36.23
C VAL A 28 6.87 -27.86 37.10
N ALA A 29 7.96 -28.45 36.63
CA ALA A 29 8.73 -29.41 37.42
C ALA A 29 9.25 -28.80 38.72
N GLY A 30 9.73 -27.55 38.67
CA GLY A 30 10.18 -26.81 39.85
C GLY A 30 9.05 -26.52 40.85
N LEU A 31 7.84 -26.17 40.36
CA LEU A 31 6.66 -25.99 41.20
C LEU A 31 6.23 -27.27 41.91
N ASP A 32 6.41 -28.42 41.27
CA ASP A 32 6.14 -29.73 41.85
C ASP A 32 7.31 -30.30 42.67
N GLU A 33 8.41 -29.54 42.84
CA GLU A 33 9.65 -29.98 43.51
C GLU A 33 10.30 -31.23 42.89
N ALA A 34 10.12 -31.42 41.57
CA ALA A 34 10.68 -32.55 40.85
C ALA A 34 12.19 -32.37 40.62
N THR A 35 12.94 -33.46 40.75
CA THR A 35 14.38 -33.45 40.46
C THR A 35 14.65 -33.54 38.96
N LYS A 36 15.86 -33.16 38.53
CA LYS A 36 16.34 -33.35 37.15
C LYS A 36 16.18 -34.80 36.66
N LEU A 37 16.37 -35.78 37.54
CA LEU A 37 16.18 -37.18 37.21
C LEU A 37 14.70 -37.55 37.03
N ASP A 38 13.80 -36.95 37.82
CA ASP A 38 12.35 -37.09 37.64
C ASP A 38 11.89 -36.51 36.30
N MET A 39 12.48 -35.38 35.88
CA MET A 39 12.21 -34.70 34.62
C MET A 39 12.62 -35.54 33.41
N ALA A 40 13.87 -36.01 33.37
CA ALA A 40 14.36 -36.88 32.29
C ALA A 40 13.54 -38.16 32.15
N LYS A 41 13.01 -38.71 33.26
CA LYS A 41 12.17 -39.90 33.23
C LYS A 41 10.73 -39.62 32.77
N GLN A 42 10.20 -38.43 33.06
CA GLN A 42 8.78 -38.14 32.84
C GLN A 42 8.51 -37.39 31.56
N ILE A 43 9.51 -36.80 30.91
CA ILE A 43 9.32 -36.02 29.67
C ILE A 43 8.58 -36.78 28.57
N ARG A 44 8.73 -38.11 28.48
CA ARG A 44 7.97 -38.97 27.54
C ARG A 44 6.45 -38.84 27.68
N LEU A 45 5.95 -38.48 28.86
CA LEU A 45 4.51 -38.29 29.12
C LEU A 45 4.00 -36.94 28.62
N PHE A 46 4.91 -36.05 28.23
CA PHE A 46 4.65 -34.71 27.76
C PHE A 46 4.96 -34.57 26.27
N VAL A 47 4.91 -35.67 25.51
CA VAL A 47 5.08 -35.69 24.04
C VAL A 47 3.73 -36.00 23.39
N SER A 48 3.42 -35.31 22.28
CA SER A 48 2.07 -35.36 21.67
C SER A 48 1.87 -36.49 20.65
N SER A 49 2.95 -37.04 20.10
CA SER A 49 2.88 -38.11 19.08
C SER A 49 3.96 -39.17 19.31
N ASP A 50 3.65 -40.40 18.91
CA ASP A 50 4.59 -41.53 19.00
C ASP A 50 5.83 -41.31 18.13
N GLU A 51 5.70 -40.65 16.96
CA GLU A 51 6.84 -40.30 16.11
C GLU A 51 7.86 -39.38 16.80
N LEU A 52 7.39 -38.41 17.59
CA LEU A 52 8.26 -37.52 18.36
C LEU A 52 8.88 -38.26 19.54
N LEU A 53 8.16 -39.22 20.12
CA LEU A 53 8.67 -40.07 21.16
C LEU A 53 9.80 -40.95 20.62
N ASP A 54 9.61 -41.61 19.47
CA ASP A 54 10.64 -42.42 18.83
C ASP A 54 11.95 -41.63 18.64
N VAL A 55 11.87 -40.41 18.13
CA VAL A 55 13.02 -39.52 18.01
C VAL A 55 13.61 -39.20 19.39
N LEU A 56 12.77 -38.84 20.36
CA LEU A 56 13.21 -38.51 21.72
C LEU A 56 13.96 -39.67 22.38
N GLU A 57 13.55 -40.92 22.15
CA GLU A 57 14.22 -42.10 22.70
C GLU A 57 15.63 -42.31 22.12
N THR A 58 15.89 -41.80 20.92
CA THR A 58 17.23 -41.85 20.30
C THR A 58 18.19 -40.75 20.79
N LEU A 59 17.69 -39.74 21.50
CA LEU A 59 18.51 -38.60 21.91
C LEU A 59 19.41 -38.92 23.11
N ASP A 60 20.60 -38.31 23.10
CA ASP A 60 21.56 -38.45 24.19
C ASP A 60 20.96 -37.92 25.51
N GLY A 61 21.12 -38.67 26.58
CA GLY A 61 20.52 -38.38 27.89
C GLY A 61 19.08 -38.88 28.08
N PHE A 62 18.46 -39.54 27.10
CA PHE A 62 17.19 -40.24 27.33
C PHE A 62 17.42 -41.54 28.11
N SER A 63 18.39 -42.34 27.66
CA SER A 63 18.81 -43.58 28.32
C SER A 63 20.36 -43.66 28.36
N PRO A 64 21.01 -43.57 29.53
CA PRO A 64 20.42 -43.38 30.86
C PRO A 64 19.82 -41.97 31.04
N PRO A 65 18.80 -41.79 31.90
CA PRO A 65 18.14 -40.49 32.10
C PRO A 65 19.10 -39.42 32.67
N ASP A 66 19.42 -38.43 31.85
CA ASP A 66 20.28 -37.29 32.16
C ASP A 66 19.65 -36.03 31.56
N TRP A 67 18.97 -35.23 32.40
CA TRP A 67 18.22 -34.07 31.95
C TRP A 67 19.08 -33.01 31.25
N PRO A 68 20.23 -32.56 31.78
CA PRO A 68 21.11 -31.64 31.07
C PRO A 68 21.48 -32.10 29.66
N LYS A 69 21.84 -33.38 29.47
CA LYS A 69 22.19 -33.92 28.16
C LYS A 69 20.98 -34.01 27.24
N LEU A 70 19.86 -34.51 27.77
CA LEU A 70 18.61 -34.62 27.02
C LEU A 70 18.12 -33.26 26.54
N LYS A 71 18.11 -32.26 27.42
CA LYS A 71 17.76 -30.88 27.09
C LYS A 71 18.64 -30.33 25.96
N ALA A 72 19.96 -30.52 26.05
CA ALA A 72 20.89 -30.07 25.02
C ALA A 72 20.65 -30.79 23.68
N ALA A 73 20.41 -32.10 23.70
CA ALA A 73 20.11 -32.89 22.50
C ALA A 73 18.77 -32.49 21.88
N MET A 74 17.74 -32.22 22.68
CA MET A 74 16.45 -31.73 22.21
C MET A 74 16.57 -30.37 21.52
N ILE A 75 17.35 -29.44 22.11
CA ILE A 75 17.63 -28.13 21.49
C ILE A 75 18.50 -28.30 20.23
N ALA A 76 19.45 -29.22 20.20
CA ALA A 76 20.26 -29.47 19.01
C ALA A 76 19.43 -30.03 17.84
N TYR A 77 18.51 -30.96 18.13
CA TYR A 77 17.68 -31.62 17.13
C TYR A 77 16.50 -30.75 16.66
N TRP A 78 15.73 -30.18 17.60
CA TRP A 78 14.54 -29.38 17.30
C TRP A 78 14.75 -27.87 17.36
N GLY A 79 15.83 -27.38 17.98
CA GLY A 79 16.09 -25.94 18.08
C GLY A 79 16.50 -25.28 16.77
N GLN A 80 16.98 -26.06 15.79
CA GLN A 80 17.10 -25.56 14.41
C GLN A 80 15.74 -25.45 13.70
N VAL A 81 14.78 -26.27 14.11
CA VAL A 81 13.39 -26.25 13.63
C VAL A 81 12.56 -25.19 14.37
N ASP A 82 13.10 -24.58 15.43
CA ASP A 82 12.52 -23.44 16.17
C ASP A 82 12.53 -22.13 15.36
N THR A 83 11.74 -22.18 14.29
CA THR A 83 10.64 -21.26 14.02
C THR A 83 11.09 -19.81 13.90
N ALA A 84 11.77 -19.53 12.78
CA ALA A 84 11.81 -18.20 12.22
C ALA A 84 10.38 -17.63 12.17
N LYS A 85 10.08 -16.61 12.99
CA LYS A 85 8.78 -15.92 13.00
C LYS A 85 8.42 -15.41 11.61
N PHE A 86 9.45 -15.04 10.86
CA PHE A 86 9.38 -14.72 9.44
C PHE A 86 10.56 -15.34 8.70
N THR A 87 10.29 -15.75 7.48
CA THR A 87 11.24 -16.31 6.51
C THR A 87 11.29 -15.44 5.26
N THR A 88 12.27 -15.64 4.39
CA THR A 88 12.31 -14.99 3.07
C THR A 88 11.06 -15.29 2.24
N ARG A 89 10.47 -16.49 2.40
CA ARG A 89 9.20 -16.86 1.76
C ARG A 89 8.03 -15.98 2.19
N ASP A 90 8.06 -15.42 3.40
CA ASP A 90 7.00 -14.53 3.85
C ASP A 90 7.09 -13.16 3.17
N LEU A 91 8.29 -12.72 2.78
CA LEU A 91 8.47 -11.56 1.90
C LEU A 91 7.96 -11.86 0.49
N ASP A 92 8.29 -13.03 -0.07
CA ASP A 92 7.84 -13.41 -1.41
C ASP A 92 6.31 -13.51 -1.48
N LYS A 93 5.68 -14.13 -0.48
CA LYS A 93 4.22 -14.16 -0.35
C LYS A 93 3.62 -12.76 -0.22
N LEU A 94 4.25 -11.87 0.54
CA LEU A 94 3.79 -10.49 0.66
C LEU A 94 3.84 -9.79 -0.70
N VAL A 95 4.92 -9.98 -1.48
CA VAL A 95 5.04 -9.45 -2.85
C VAL A 95 3.94 -10.01 -3.76
N GLU A 96 3.72 -11.33 -3.73
CA GLU A 96 2.66 -11.99 -4.52
C GLU A 96 1.25 -11.50 -4.15
N GLU A 97 0.99 -11.31 -2.86
CA GLU A 97 -0.28 -10.77 -2.37
C GLU A 97 -0.52 -9.34 -2.88
N TRP A 98 0.52 -8.49 -2.84
CA TRP A 98 0.41 -7.14 -3.38
C TRP A 98 0.26 -7.15 -4.90
N LEU A 99 1.02 -7.96 -5.64
CA LEU A 99 0.87 -8.11 -7.08
C LEU A 99 -0.54 -8.56 -7.48
N SER A 100 -1.16 -9.42 -6.67
CA SER A 100 -2.55 -9.86 -6.86
C SER A 100 -3.58 -8.74 -6.64
N LYS A 101 -3.23 -7.71 -5.86
CA LYS A 101 -4.08 -6.53 -5.55
C LYS A 101 -3.75 -5.31 -6.43
N GLU A 102 -3.12 -5.50 -7.59
CA GLU A 102 -2.62 -4.46 -8.52
C GLU A 102 -1.28 -3.79 -8.12
N GLY A 103 -0.57 -4.35 -7.15
CA GLY A 103 0.73 -3.86 -6.69
C GLY A 103 0.62 -2.57 -5.86
N VAL A 104 1.76 -2.11 -5.35
CA VAL A 104 1.81 -0.82 -4.65
C VAL A 104 1.74 0.32 -5.66
N LEU A 105 0.58 1.00 -5.71
CA LEU A 105 0.29 2.09 -6.65
C LEU A 105 0.45 3.47 -6.01
N SER A 106 -0.16 3.66 -4.84
CA SER A 106 -0.26 4.97 -4.20
C SER A 106 0.64 5.12 -2.98
N ALA A 107 0.83 6.36 -2.53
CA ALA A 107 1.51 6.64 -1.27
C ALA A 107 0.81 5.98 -0.06
N ALA A 108 -0.52 5.81 -0.09
CA ALA A 108 -1.26 5.12 0.96
C ALA A 108 -0.96 3.62 0.99
N ASP A 109 -0.96 2.97 -0.17
CA ASP A 109 -0.61 1.55 -0.33
C ASP A 109 0.83 1.30 0.13
N TYR A 110 1.73 2.23 -0.20
CA TYR A 110 3.12 2.16 0.23
C TYR A 110 3.28 2.18 1.75
N GLN A 111 2.48 2.98 2.47
CA GLN A 111 2.49 2.96 3.94
C GLN A 111 1.98 1.63 4.50
N LEU A 112 0.94 1.05 3.89
CA LEU A 112 0.41 -0.26 4.31
C LEU A 112 1.42 -1.37 4.06
N PHE A 113 2.06 -1.36 2.90
CA PHE A 113 3.14 -2.29 2.56
C PHE A 113 4.31 -2.18 3.55
N ARG A 114 4.80 -0.96 3.84
CA ARG A 114 5.90 -0.75 4.81
C ARG A 114 5.58 -1.27 6.21
N LYS A 115 4.35 -1.09 6.70
CA LYS A 115 3.92 -1.57 8.02
C LYS A 115 4.09 -3.08 8.19
N VAL A 116 4.02 -3.86 7.11
CA VAL A 116 4.19 -5.32 7.14
C VAL A 116 5.62 -5.71 6.75
N TRP A 117 6.20 -5.05 5.75
CA TRP A 117 7.54 -5.35 5.25
C TRP A 117 8.64 -5.05 6.27
N GLU A 118 8.60 -3.89 6.95
CA GLU A 118 9.67 -3.46 7.86
C GLU A 118 9.87 -4.38 9.07
N PRO A 119 8.81 -4.86 9.75
CA PRO A 119 8.96 -5.87 10.81
C PRO A 119 9.60 -7.17 10.32
N ILE A 120 9.20 -7.65 9.13
CA ILE A 120 9.73 -8.88 8.54
C ILE A 120 11.22 -8.71 8.23
N GLN A 121 11.58 -7.65 7.49
CA GLN A 121 12.96 -7.34 7.17
C GLN A 121 13.83 -7.20 8.43
N SER A 122 13.35 -6.49 9.45
CA SER A 122 14.10 -6.26 10.68
C SER A 122 14.33 -7.58 11.44
N TYR A 123 13.34 -8.47 11.44
CA TYR A 123 13.47 -9.79 12.04
C TYR A 123 14.52 -10.64 11.30
N LEU A 124 14.47 -10.67 9.97
CA LEU A 124 15.40 -11.45 9.14
C LEU A 124 16.84 -11.02 9.34
N LEU A 125 17.11 -9.71 9.42
CA LEU A 125 18.46 -9.19 9.73
C LEU A 125 18.90 -9.54 11.16
N ALA A 126 18.02 -9.32 12.14
CA ALA A 126 18.35 -9.55 13.55
C ALA A 126 18.63 -11.02 13.87
N LYS A 127 18.03 -11.94 13.11
CA LYS A 127 18.21 -13.39 13.25
C LYS A 127 19.21 -13.98 12.25
N ALA A 128 19.92 -13.15 11.50
CA ALA A 128 20.88 -13.57 10.48
C ALA A 128 20.27 -14.58 9.48
N HIS A 129 18.98 -14.43 9.17
CA HIS A 129 18.31 -15.18 8.11
C HIS A 129 18.60 -14.61 6.72
N ILE A 130 19.08 -13.37 6.66
CA ILE A 130 19.69 -12.74 5.49
C ILE A 130 21.00 -12.08 5.93
N ASP A 131 22.03 -12.16 5.10
CA ASP A 131 23.33 -11.54 5.38
C ASP A 131 23.29 -10.03 5.09
N SER A 132 22.42 -9.62 4.17
CA SER A 132 22.25 -8.21 3.80
C SER A 132 20.86 -7.87 3.28
N VAL A 133 20.45 -6.61 3.47
CA VAL A 133 19.25 -6.02 2.85
C VAL A 133 19.29 -6.02 1.33
N GLU A 134 20.46 -6.20 0.73
CA GLU A 134 20.60 -6.30 -0.72
C GLU A 134 19.94 -7.57 -1.29
N GLU A 135 19.83 -8.64 -0.51
CA GLU A 135 19.20 -9.90 -0.95
C GLU A 135 17.70 -9.71 -1.21
N ILE A 136 17.04 -8.91 -0.40
CA ILE A 136 15.60 -8.64 -0.49
C ILE A 136 15.26 -7.46 -1.41
N ARG A 137 16.28 -6.81 -2.00
CA ARG A 137 16.13 -5.63 -2.85
C ARG A 137 15.25 -5.88 -4.07
N ASN A 138 15.45 -7.02 -4.72
CA ASN A 138 14.70 -7.36 -5.92
C ASN A 138 13.23 -7.62 -5.56
N SER A 139 12.97 -8.38 -4.50
CA SER A 139 11.60 -8.64 -4.00
C SER A 139 10.90 -7.33 -3.62
N TYR A 140 11.60 -6.40 -2.95
CA TYR A 140 11.06 -5.08 -2.63
C TYR A 140 10.66 -4.29 -3.88
N TYR A 141 11.51 -4.26 -4.92
CA TYR A 141 11.19 -3.56 -6.17
C TYR A 141 10.02 -4.19 -6.93
N GLN A 142 9.89 -5.52 -6.89
CA GLN A 142 8.81 -6.24 -7.57
C GLN A 142 7.44 -6.01 -6.93
N ALA A 143 7.36 -5.59 -5.66
CA ALA A 143 6.08 -5.28 -5.00
C ALA A 143 5.34 -4.08 -5.65
N PHE A 144 6.06 -3.20 -6.34
CA PHE A 144 5.48 -2.01 -6.98
C PHE A 144 4.88 -2.35 -8.34
N LEU A 145 3.79 -1.67 -8.70
CA LEU A 145 3.22 -1.80 -10.04
C LEU A 145 4.19 -1.28 -11.11
N ALA A 146 4.18 -1.88 -12.31
CA ALA A 146 5.07 -1.51 -13.43
C ALA A 146 5.08 0.00 -13.75
N ALA A 147 3.94 0.70 -13.61
CA ALA A 147 3.86 2.15 -13.79
C ALA A 147 4.72 2.90 -12.76
N VAL A 148 4.60 2.54 -11.48
CA VAL A 148 5.37 3.13 -10.39
C VAL A 148 6.85 2.73 -10.48
N GLN A 149 7.14 1.48 -10.85
CA GLN A 149 8.51 1.02 -11.13
C GLN A 149 9.21 1.87 -12.19
N ASN A 150 8.48 2.30 -13.22
CA ASN A 150 9.01 3.18 -14.27
C ASN A 150 9.26 4.61 -13.76
N GLU A 151 8.38 5.16 -12.92
CA GLU A 151 8.60 6.47 -12.30
C GLU A 151 9.79 6.45 -11.34
N ILE A 152 9.93 5.40 -10.52
CA ILE A 152 11.11 5.16 -9.69
C ILE A 152 12.36 5.09 -10.56
N ARG A 153 12.33 4.36 -11.68
CA ARG A 153 13.46 4.26 -12.61
C ARG A 153 13.83 5.63 -13.19
N LYS A 154 12.86 6.41 -13.68
CA LYS A 154 13.09 7.76 -14.21
C LYS A 154 13.73 8.68 -13.16
N LYS A 155 13.24 8.62 -11.92
CA LYS A 155 13.79 9.39 -10.79
C LYS A 155 15.26 9.00 -10.54
N LEU A 156 15.56 7.72 -10.44
CA LEU A 156 16.93 7.24 -10.21
C LEU A 156 17.90 7.59 -11.34
N ILE A 157 17.43 7.58 -12.60
CA ILE A 157 18.23 8.04 -13.76
C ILE A 157 18.48 9.55 -13.65
N ARG A 158 17.45 10.34 -13.33
CA ARG A 158 17.56 11.80 -13.16
C ARG A 158 18.54 12.17 -12.05
N ASP A 159 18.52 11.42 -10.96
CA ASP A 159 19.39 11.66 -9.81
C ASP A 159 20.82 11.08 -10.02
N GLY A 160 21.07 10.40 -11.14
CA GLY A 160 22.38 9.83 -11.50
C GLY A 160 22.81 8.65 -10.62
N THR A 161 21.90 8.07 -9.85
CA THR A 161 22.20 7.04 -8.85
C THR A 161 22.02 5.62 -9.39
N MET A 162 21.52 5.47 -10.61
CA MET A 162 21.32 4.15 -11.24
C MET A 162 22.65 3.55 -11.70
N VAL A 163 22.90 2.29 -11.32
CA VAL A 163 24.14 1.60 -11.70
C VAL A 163 24.00 1.11 -13.14
N THR A 164 24.81 1.68 -14.02
CA THR A 164 24.93 1.20 -15.41
C THR A 164 26.05 0.18 -15.46
N THR A 165 25.73 -1.08 -15.78
CA THR A 165 26.75 -2.11 -16.00
C THR A 165 27.52 -1.81 -17.29
N LEU A 166 28.73 -2.36 -17.44
CA LEU A 166 29.57 -2.23 -18.65
C LEU A 166 28.82 -2.56 -19.95
N ASP A 167 27.80 -3.43 -19.89
CA ASP A 167 26.94 -3.81 -21.00
C ASP A 167 25.79 -2.82 -21.31
N LYS A 168 25.81 -1.61 -20.73
CA LYS A 168 24.74 -0.59 -20.83
C LYS A 168 23.36 -1.08 -20.35
N ARG A 169 23.33 -2.16 -19.56
CA ARG A 169 22.13 -2.62 -18.88
C ARG A 169 22.00 -1.91 -17.53
N PHE A 170 20.78 -1.60 -17.16
CA PHE A 170 20.50 -0.94 -15.90
C PHE A 170 20.35 -1.96 -14.77
N ASN A 171 21.19 -1.83 -13.74
CA ASN A 171 21.06 -2.59 -12.50
C ASN A 171 20.42 -1.74 -11.41
N LEU A 172 19.68 -2.39 -10.52
CA LEU A 172 19.14 -1.75 -9.33
C LEU A 172 20.30 -1.21 -8.46
N PRO A 173 20.22 0.05 -7.99
CA PRO A 173 21.21 0.59 -7.08
C PRO A 173 21.13 -0.07 -5.70
N ASN A 174 22.04 0.27 -4.80
CA ASN A 174 22.01 -0.22 -3.40
C ASN A 174 20.61 0.00 -2.77
N PHE A 175 20.18 -0.92 -1.91
CA PHE A 175 18.85 -0.91 -1.28
C PHE A 175 18.52 0.43 -0.61
N LYS A 176 19.52 1.08 0.02
CA LYS A 176 19.33 2.40 0.65
C LYS A 176 18.93 3.47 -0.36
N ILE A 177 19.66 3.55 -1.47
CA ILE A 177 19.41 4.52 -2.55
C ILE A 177 18.06 4.23 -3.21
N LEU A 178 17.74 2.95 -3.43
CA LEU A 178 16.46 2.54 -3.97
C LEU A 178 15.30 3.01 -3.08
N ARG A 179 15.40 2.78 -1.77
CA ARG A 179 14.38 3.19 -0.80
C ARG A 179 14.19 4.70 -0.75
N GLU A 180 15.28 5.46 -0.79
CA GLU A 180 15.24 6.93 -0.85
C GLU A 180 14.55 7.42 -2.14
N GLY A 181 14.84 6.80 -3.27
CA GLY A 181 14.18 7.10 -4.55
C GLY A 181 12.69 6.81 -4.52
N VAL A 182 12.28 5.67 -3.94
CA VAL A 182 10.86 5.31 -3.73
C VAL A 182 10.17 6.32 -2.82
N ASP A 183 10.77 6.66 -1.67
CA ASP A 183 10.22 7.64 -0.74
C ASP A 183 10.04 9.01 -1.42
N SER A 184 10.96 9.42 -2.29
CA SER A 184 10.82 10.65 -3.08
C SER A 184 9.65 10.59 -4.06
N VAL A 185 9.49 9.49 -4.80
CA VAL A 185 8.38 9.34 -5.75
C VAL A 185 7.03 9.35 -5.02
N MET A 186 6.93 8.65 -3.90
CA MET A 186 5.70 8.60 -3.10
C MET A 186 5.37 9.96 -2.47
N LYS A 187 6.39 10.73 -2.06
CA LYS A 187 6.21 12.11 -1.60
C LYS A 187 5.77 13.03 -2.75
N GLU A 188 6.35 12.89 -3.94
CA GLU A 188 5.96 13.66 -5.13
C GLU A 188 4.49 13.37 -5.50
N GLN A 189 4.05 12.11 -5.46
CA GLN A 189 2.63 11.75 -5.65
C GLN A 189 1.71 12.41 -4.60
N THR A 190 2.10 12.39 -3.32
CA THR A 190 1.32 13.02 -2.24
C THR A 190 1.27 14.54 -2.36
N ALA A 191 2.38 15.17 -2.75
CA ALA A 191 2.45 16.62 -2.98
C ALA A 191 1.58 17.05 -4.17
N LEU A 192 1.57 16.26 -5.25
CA LEU A 192 0.74 16.51 -6.42
C LEU A 192 -0.76 16.39 -6.11
N THR A 193 -1.17 15.47 -5.22
CA THR A 193 -2.58 15.37 -4.80
C THR A 193 -3.11 16.58 -4.01
N PHE A 194 -2.23 17.37 -3.38
CA PHE A 194 -2.62 18.63 -2.72
C PHE A 194 -2.77 19.80 -3.70
N GLU A 195 -2.03 19.82 -4.81
CA GLU A 195 -2.19 20.83 -5.87
C GLU A 195 -3.37 20.54 -6.81
N ASP A 196 -3.75 19.26 -6.99
CA ASP A 196 -4.88 18.87 -7.85
C ASP A 196 -6.26 19.07 -7.18
N SER A 197 -6.29 19.57 -5.94
CA SER A 197 -7.52 20.04 -5.29
C SER A 197 -8.08 21.34 -5.91
N ARG A 198 -7.52 21.79 -7.04
CA ARG A 198 -8.10 22.82 -7.89
C ARG A 198 -8.64 22.31 -9.22
N THR A 199 -8.90 21.01 -9.42
CA THR A 199 -9.60 20.55 -10.64
C THR A 199 -10.35 19.23 -10.47
N SER A 200 -11.42 19.21 -9.69
CA SER A 200 -12.55 18.28 -9.95
C SER A 200 -13.84 18.65 -9.20
N GLU A 201 -14.31 19.89 -9.30
CA GLU A 201 -15.72 20.05 -9.63
C GLU A 201 -15.78 20.15 -11.15
N VAL A 202 -16.24 19.08 -11.80
CA VAL A 202 -16.63 19.14 -13.21
C VAL A 202 -17.87 20.02 -13.26
N VAL A 203 -17.67 21.34 -13.29
CA VAL A 203 -18.61 22.23 -13.95
C VAL A 203 -18.42 21.96 -15.43
N PRO A 204 -19.41 21.41 -16.14
CA PRO A 204 -19.27 21.17 -17.57
C PRO A 204 -19.00 22.51 -18.22
N SER A 205 -17.81 22.66 -18.80
CA SER A 205 -17.51 23.82 -19.63
C SER A 205 -18.57 23.81 -20.75
N PRO A 206 -19.39 24.86 -20.88
CA PRO A 206 -20.33 24.92 -21.99
C PRO A 206 -19.50 24.86 -23.26
N SER A 207 -19.93 24.01 -24.20
CA SER A 207 -19.32 23.94 -25.52
C SER A 207 -19.28 25.35 -26.14
N PHE A 208 -18.35 25.65 -27.03
CA PHE A 208 -18.29 26.96 -27.72
C PHE A 208 -19.63 27.32 -28.40
N SER A 209 -20.43 26.30 -28.74
CA SER A 209 -21.82 26.41 -29.19
C SER A 209 -22.76 27.03 -28.14
N ASP A 210 -22.62 26.69 -26.86
CA ASP A 210 -23.41 27.24 -25.76
C ASP A 210 -23.06 28.70 -25.48
N GLY A 211 -21.80 29.11 -25.65
CA GLY A 211 -21.38 30.51 -25.55
C GLY A 211 -22.11 31.42 -26.56
N ASN A 212 -22.22 30.99 -27.82
CA ASN A 212 -22.99 31.71 -28.84
C ASN A 212 -24.49 31.73 -28.55
N ARG A 213 -25.02 30.70 -27.89
CA ARG A 213 -26.44 30.60 -27.53
C ARG A 213 -26.80 31.53 -26.37
N VAL A 214 -25.87 31.74 -25.43
CA VAL A 214 -26.01 32.70 -24.32
C VAL A 214 -25.94 34.14 -24.84
N MET A 215 -25.03 34.43 -25.77
CA MET A 215 -24.90 35.77 -26.36
C MET A 215 -26.15 36.18 -27.13
N LYS A 216 -26.75 35.25 -27.89
CA LYS A 216 -28.00 35.49 -28.63
C LYS A 216 -29.21 35.70 -27.71
N LYS A 217 -29.29 34.98 -26.59
CA LYS A 217 -30.34 35.20 -25.57
C LYS A 217 -30.18 36.52 -24.83
N MET A 218 -28.95 36.94 -24.53
CA MET A 218 -28.70 38.24 -23.91
C MET A 218 -29.04 39.40 -24.86
N GLU A 219 -28.83 39.24 -26.17
CA GLU A 219 -29.25 40.22 -27.18
C GLU A 219 -30.78 40.37 -27.24
N ASP A 220 -31.52 39.25 -27.12
CA ASP A 220 -32.98 39.25 -27.05
C ASP A 220 -33.52 39.83 -25.72
N ASP A 221 -32.85 39.58 -24.59
CA ASP A 221 -33.27 40.03 -23.24
C ASP A 221 -32.83 41.47 -22.88
N CYS A 222 -31.75 41.99 -23.48
CA CYS A 222 -31.30 43.38 -23.27
C CYS A 222 -31.96 44.39 -24.24
N ARG A 223 -32.80 43.93 -25.17
CA ARG A 223 -33.61 44.84 -25.99
C ARG A 223 -34.74 45.39 -25.12
N PRO A 224 -34.87 46.71 -24.92
CA PRO A 224 -36.01 47.26 -24.18
C PRO A 224 -37.32 46.83 -24.86
N LYS A 225 -38.22 46.21 -24.09
CA LYS A 225 -39.63 46.09 -24.45
C LYS A 225 -40.24 47.48 -24.37
N GLU A 226 -40.09 48.24 -25.45
CA GLU A 226 -40.84 49.47 -25.63
C GLU A 226 -42.33 49.12 -25.75
N GLY A 227 -43.12 49.81 -24.94
CA GLY A 227 -44.40 49.33 -24.44
C GLY A 227 -45.47 49.06 -25.50
N LEU A 228 -46.45 48.27 -25.06
CA LEU A 228 -47.78 48.17 -25.63
C LEU A 228 -48.42 49.57 -25.68
N GLN A 229 -48.14 50.35 -26.73
CA GLN A 229 -49.03 51.40 -27.19
C GLN A 229 -50.01 50.78 -28.20
N PRO A 230 -51.31 51.14 -28.16
CA PRO A 230 -52.29 50.62 -29.10
C PRO A 230 -51.88 50.97 -30.53
N SER A 231 -51.91 49.96 -31.38
CA SER A 231 -51.60 50.00 -32.81
C SER A 231 -52.34 51.14 -33.52
N LYS A 232 -51.61 52.17 -33.92
CA LYS A 232 -51.94 52.90 -35.14
C LYS A 232 -51.31 52.12 -36.30
N PRO A 233 -52.08 51.70 -37.32
CA PRO A 233 -51.48 51.06 -38.48
C PRO A 233 -50.49 52.03 -39.12
N ALA A 234 -49.34 51.50 -39.55
CA ALA A 234 -48.38 52.28 -40.32
C ALA A 234 -49.10 52.91 -41.52
N PRO A 235 -48.90 54.22 -41.78
CA PRO A 235 -49.57 54.90 -42.86
C PRO A 235 -49.25 54.19 -44.18
N SER A 236 -50.27 53.96 -45.00
CA SER A 236 -50.08 53.33 -46.30
C SER A 236 -49.22 54.23 -47.19
N MET A 237 -48.61 53.66 -48.25
CA MET A 237 -47.75 54.40 -49.18
C MET A 237 -48.42 55.67 -49.74
N ASP A 238 -49.75 55.68 -49.86
CA ASP A 238 -50.54 56.84 -50.29
C ASP A 238 -50.65 57.95 -49.23
N GLU A 239 -50.67 57.61 -47.94
CA GLU A 239 -50.64 58.59 -46.84
C GLU A 239 -49.24 59.22 -46.68
N LEU A 240 -48.18 58.43 -46.89
CA LEU A 240 -46.80 58.94 -46.92
C LEU A 240 -46.57 59.90 -48.10
N SER A 241 -47.15 59.59 -49.27
CA SER A 241 -47.08 60.45 -50.45
C SER A 241 -47.81 61.80 -50.22
N LYS A 242 -48.99 61.77 -49.57
CA LYS A 242 -49.71 63.01 -49.19
C LYS A 242 -48.96 63.85 -48.15
N MET A 243 -48.27 63.24 -47.18
CA MET A 243 -47.47 63.97 -46.19
C MET A 243 -46.24 64.63 -46.83
N PHE A 244 -45.61 63.99 -47.81
CA PHE A 244 -44.50 64.59 -48.56
C PHE A 244 -44.96 65.77 -49.43
N GLU A 245 -46.11 65.65 -50.11
CA GLU A 245 -46.68 66.76 -50.88
C GLU A 245 -47.14 67.93 -50.00
N ALA A 246 -47.66 67.66 -48.81
CA ALA A 246 -47.99 68.70 -47.82
C ALA A 246 -46.75 69.44 -47.29
N PHE A 247 -45.61 68.76 -47.19
CA PHE A 247 -44.33 69.34 -46.78
C PHE A 247 -43.68 70.19 -47.89
N VAL A 248 -43.78 69.74 -49.14
CA VAL A 248 -43.29 70.49 -50.31
C VAL A 248 -44.16 71.72 -50.60
N SER A 249 -45.47 71.64 -50.39
CA SER A 249 -46.41 72.77 -50.55
C SER A 249 -46.40 73.77 -49.38
N ALA A 250 -45.94 73.38 -48.18
CA ALA A 250 -45.77 74.28 -47.03
C ALA A 250 -44.44 75.06 -47.02
N THR A 251 -43.52 74.77 -47.96
CA THR A 251 -42.23 75.47 -48.11
C THR A 251 -42.21 76.44 -49.29
N VAL A 252 -43.38 76.83 -49.78
CA VAL A 252 -43.56 78.03 -50.64
C VAL A 252 -44.52 78.98 -49.93
N MET A 253 -44.00 79.74 -48.98
CA MET A 253 -44.56 81.04 -48.63
C MET A 253 -43.61 82.13 -49.13
N PRO A 254 -44.14 83.16 -49.82
CA PRO A 254 -43.34 84.18 -50.47
C PRO A 254 -42.61 85.05 -49.44
N ARG A 255 -41.41 85.47 -49.85
CA ARG A 255 -40.65 86.52 -49.21
C ARG A 255 -41.20 87.86 -49.72
N TRP A 256 -41.57 88.74 -48.77
CA TRP A 256 -41.95 90.16 -48.90
C TRP A 256 -43.39 90.46 -49.30
#